data_AF-A0A920HZV3-F1
#
_entry.id   AF-A0A920HZV3-F1
#
_cell.length_a   1.000
_cell.length_b   1.000
_cell.length_c   1.000
_cell.angle_alpha   90.00
_cell.angle_beta   90.00
_cell.angle_gamma   90.00
#
_symmetry.space_group_name_H-M   'P 1'
#
loop_
_entity.id
_entity.type
_entity.pdbx_description
1 polymer ?
#
loop_
_entity_poly.entity_id
_entity_poly.type
_entity_poly.pdbx_seq_one_letter_code
_entity_poly.pdbx_strand_id
1 'polypeptide(L)'
;MSTIIRRAIVAVALGVALVSAGPVLAADIKAGEKVFKKCKACHYADREKHKTGPHLVNLIGRTAGSLEDYKKYSKAMKASGIVWDEETLTEYLRRRRNISRARRWRLSV
;
A
#
# COMPACT_ATOMS: atom_id res chain seq x y z
N MET A 1 -17.65 -53.82 5.24
CA MET A 1 -16.38 -53.06 5.18
C MET A 1 -16.44 -51.79 4.32
N SER A 2 -16.99 -51.82 3.09
CA SER A 2 -16.92 -50.70 2.12
C SER A 2 -17.84 -49.50 2.40
N THR A 3 -18.94 -49.68 3.15
CA THR A 3 -19.90 -48.61 3.47
C THR A 3 -19.51 -47.73 4.66
N ILE A 4 -18.60 -48.20 5.52
CA ILE A 4 -18.09 -47.45 6.69
C ILE A 4 -17.12 -46.35 6.22
N ILE A 5 -16.28 -46.67 5.22
CA ILE A 5 -15.29 -45.74 4.64
C ILE A 5 -15.99 -44.59 3.91
N ARG A 6 -17.12 -44.86 3.23
CA ARG A 6 -17.93 -43.84 2.55
C ARG A 6 -18.57 -42.83 3.52
N ARG A 7 -18.94 -43.27 4.73
CA ARG A 7 -19.50 -42.39 5.77
C ARG A 7 -18.43 -41.53 6.44
N ALA A 8 -17.21 -42.04 6.61
CA ALA A 8 -16.09 -41.29 7.16
C ALA A 8 -15.62 -40.14 6.23
N ILE A 9 -15.67 -40.34 4.91
CA ILE A 9 -15.27 -39.32 3.92
C ILE A 9 -16.22 -38.10 3.94
N VAL A 10 -17.53 -38.32 4.18
CA VAL A 10 -18.51 -37.22 4.26
C VAL A 10 -18.29 -36.36 5.52
N ALA A 11 -17.80 -36.94 6.62
CA ALA A 11 -17.59 -36.22 7.87
C ALA A 11 -16.34 -35.30 7.87
N VAL A 12 -15.33 -35.58 7.03
CA VAL A 12 -14.09 -34.78 6.97
C VAL A 12 -14.23 -33.56 6.04
N ALA A 13 -15.18 -33.57 5.10
CA ALA A 13 -15.41 -32.44 4.19
C ALA A 13 -16.11 -31.23 4.84
N LEU A 14 -16.56 -31.34 6.10
CA LEU A 14 -17.26 -30.27 6.82
C LEU A 14 -16.33 -29.37 7.68
N GLY A 15 -15.02 -29.46 7.48
CA GLY A 15 -14.02 -28.84 8.36
C GLY A 15 -13.17 -27.72 7.76
N VAL A 16 -13.51 -27.20 6.58
CA VAL A 16 -12.71 -26.13 5.94
C VAL A 16 -13.62 -24.96 5.59
N ALA A 17 -13.50 -23.89 6.37
CA ALA A 17 -13.54 -22.47 5.96
C ALA A 17 -14.06 -21.57 7.10
N LEU A 18 -13.41 -21.58 8.27
CA LEU A 18 -13.34 -20.34 9.05
C LEU A 18 -12.20 -19.51 8.45
N VAL A 19 -12.46 -18.87 7.31
CA VAL A 19 -11.67 -17.70 6.91
C VAL A 19 -12.07 -16.60 7.86
N SER A 20 -11.19 -16.34 8.84
CA SER A 20 -11.31 -15.20 9.74
C SER A 20 -11.24 -13.92 8.91
N ALA A 21 -12.38 -13.35 8.56
CA ALA A 21 -12.46 -11.97 8.11
C ALA A 21 -12.02 -11.10 9.30
N GLY A 22 -10.75 -10.71 9.32
CA GLY A 22 -10.24 -9.75 10.29
C GLY A 22 -11.02 -8.43 10.21
N PRO A 23 -11.01 -7.62 11.28
CA PRO A 23 -11.74 -6.36 11.29
C PRO A 23 -11.25 -5.44 10.17
N VAL A 24 -12.15 -5.09 9.26
CA VAL A 24 -11.93 -4.00 8.31
C VAL A 24 -12.04 -2.70 9.10
N LEU A 25 -10.91 -2.08 9.43
CA LEU A 25 -10.90 -0.75 10.02
C LEU A 25 -11.39 0.24 8.94
N ALA A 26 -12.61 0.75 9.10
CA ALA A 26 -13.12 1.78 8.20
C ALA A 26 -12.26 3.05 8.31
N ALA A 27 -11.64 3.46 7.21
CA ALA A 27 -10.85 4.68 7.16
C ALA A 27 -11.77 5.93 7.13
N ASP A 28 -11.48 6.92 7.98
CA ASP A 28 -12.19 8.22 7.97
C ASP A 28 -11.62 9.12 6.87
N ILE A 29 -12.38 9.26 5.78
CA ILE A 29 -12.04 10.10 4.63
C ILE A 29 -11.88 11.57 5.01
N LYS A 30 -12.71 12.11 5.92
CA LYS A 30 -12.62 13.52 6.35
C LYS A 30 -11.35 13.75 7.16
N ALA A 31 -10.95 12.80 8.00
CA ALA A 31 -9.67 12.84 8.69
C ALA A 31 -8.49 12.76 7.68
N GLY A 32 -8.58 11.86 6.70
CA GLY A 32 -7.61 11.73 5.62
C GLY A 32 -7.42 13.02 4.82
N GLU A 33 -8.51 13.69 4.46
CA GLU A 33 -8.48 14.98 3.75
C GLU A 33 -7.75 16.07 4.56
N LYS A 34 -7.99 16.13 5.87
CA LYS A 34 -7.28 17.05 6.78
C LYS A 34 -5.79 16.76 6.80
N VAL A 35 -5.37 15.49 6.85
CA VAL A 35 -3.96 15.10 6.80
C VAL A 35 -3.32 15.44 5.46
N PHE A 36 -4.05 15.25 4.35
CA PHE A 36 -3.58 15.52 3.00
C PHE A 36 -3.24 17.00 2.76
N LYS A 37 -3.72 17.92 3.60
CA LYS A 37 -3.29 19.33 3.59
C LYS A 37 -1.77 19.50 3.73
N LYS A 38 -1.07 18.53 4.34
CA LYS A 38 0.41 18.50 4.41
C LYS A 38 1.08 18.08 3.10
N CYS A 39 0.35 17.37 2.24
CA CYS A 39 0.84 16.79 0.99
C CYS A 39 0.46 17.63 -0.23
N LYS A 40 -0.68 18.35 -0.17
CA LYS A 40 -1.27 19.10 -1.30
C LYS A 40 -0.37 20.21 -1.85
N ALA A 41 0.63 20.66 -1.10
CA ALA A 41 1.63 21.62 -1.59
C ALA A 41 2.44 21.02 -2.74
N CYS A 42 2.77 19.73 -2.67
CA CYS A 42 3.65 19.04 -3.59
C CYS A 42 2.93 18.05 -4.50
N HIS A 43 1.73 17.59 -4.14
CA HIS A 43 1.04 16.51 -4.85
C HIS A 43 -0.40 16.88 -5.15
N TYR A 44 -0.91 16.37 -6.27
CA TYR A 44 -2.35 16.29 -6.55
C TYR A 44 -2.86 14.87 -6.29
N ALA A 45 -4.06 14.76 -5.75
CA ALA A 45 -4.76 13.47 -5.56
C ALA A 45 -6.03 13.35 -6.41
N ASP A 46 -6.39 14.43 -7.10
CA ASP A 46 -7.65 14.65 -7.83
C ASP A 46 -7.44 14.86 -9.34
N ARG A 47 -6.19 15.04 -9.78
CA ARG A 47 -5.83 15.26 -11.18
C ARG A 47 -4.52 14.59 -11.53
N GLU A 48 -4.46 14.07 -12.75
CA GLU A 48 -3.26 13.51 -13.37
C GLU A 48 -2.35 14.63 -13.89
N LYS A 49 -1.96 15.53 -12.98
CA LYS A 49 -0.98 16.59 -13.23
C LYS A 49 0.08 16.54 -12.14
N HIS A 50 1.30 16.93 -12.44
CA HIS A 50 2.36 16.98 -11.43
C HIS A 50 2.54 18.40 -10.88
N LYS A 51 3.05 18.50 -9.65
CA LYS A 51 3.64 19.73 -9.12
C LYS A 51 5.14 19.51 -8.90
N THR A 52 5.65 19.93 -7.74
CA THR A 52 6.95 19.57 -7.19
C THR A 52 7.11 18.06 -7.04
N GLY A 53 6.02 17.33 -6.77
CA GLY A 53 5.96 15.86 -6.76
C GLY A 53 4.96 15.31 -7.79
N PRO A 54 5.00 13.98 -8.04
CA PRO A 54 4.07 13.31 -8.96
C PRO A 54 2.62 13.35 -8.45
N HIS A 55 1.64 13.08 -9.30
CA HIS A 55 0.26 12.91 -8.81
C HIS A 55 0.10 11.58 -8.07
N LEU A 56 -0.92 11.53 -7.21
CA LEU A 56 -1.27 10.39 -6.37
C LEU A 56 -2.64 9.79 -6.76
N VAL A 57 -3.21 10.23 -7.89
CA VAL A 57 -4.35 9.55 -8.53
C VAL A 57 -3.96 8.09 -8.80
N ASN A 58 -4.83 7.14 -8.44
CA ASN A 58 -4.61 5.69 -8.60
C ASN A 58 -3.25 5.23 -8.04
N LEU A 59 -2.90 5.67 -6.83
CA LEU A 59 -1.62 5.34 -6.20
C LEU A 59 -1.54 3.86 -5.77
N ILE A 60 -2.59 3.33 -5.14
CA ILE A 60 -2.60 1.96 -4.63
C ILE A 60 -2.55 0.96 -5.80
N GLY A 61 -1.69 -0.04 -5.69
CA GLY A 61 -1.33 -0.99 -6.75
C GLY A 61 -0.25 -0.50 -7.72
N ARG A 62 0.13 0.79 -7.69
CA ARG A 62 1.12 1.34 -8.61
C ARG A 62 2.54 1.08 -8.12
N THR A 63 3.45 0.73 -9.04
CA THR A 63 4.88 0.65 -8.74
C THR A 63 5.46 2.04 -8.45
N ALA A 64 6.34 2.12 -7.45
CA ALA A 64 6.99 3.36 -7.09
C ALA A 64 7.94 3.84 -8.19
N GLY A 65 7.84 5.12 -8.55
CA GLY A 65 8.70 5.70 -9.58
C GLY A 65 8.35 5.34 -11.02
N SER A 66 7.16 4.80 -11.27
CA SER A 66 6.76 4.27 -12.59
C SER A 66 6.03 5.25 -13.51
N LEU A 67 5.65 6.45 -13.04
CA LEU A 67 5.01 7.45 -13.89
C LEU A 67 6.04 8.01 -14.89
N GLU A 68 5.87 7.68 -16.17
CA GLU A 68 6.82 8.04 -17.23
C GLU A 68 6.85 9.55 -17.50
N ASP A 69 5.71 10.21 -17.31
CA ASP A 69 5.53 11.66 -17.43
C ASP A 69 6.21 12.43 -16.28
N TYR A 70 6.49 11.79 -15.14
CA TYR A 70 7.25 12.37 -14.04
C TYR A 70 8.74 12.01 -14.06
N LYS A 71 9.55 12.89 -14.66
CA LYS A 71 11.00 12.65 -14.84
C LYS A 71 11.84 12.77 -13.56
N LYS A 72 11.35 13.50 -12.54
CA LYS A 72 12.14 13.93 -11.35
C LYS A 72 12.18 12.91 -10.20
N TYR A 73 11.91 11.63 -10.45
CA TYR A 73 12.10 10.60 -9.43
C TYR A 73 13.58 10.47 -9.06
N SER A 74 13.86 10.23 -7.77
CA SER A 74 15.20 9.86 -7.33
C SER A 74 15.58 8.48 -7.87
N LYS A 75 16.88 8.24 -8.08
CA LYS A 75 17.41 6.92 -8.46
C LYS A 75 16.94 5.82 -7.50
N ALA A 76 16.95 6.13 -6.20
CA ALA A 76 16.47 5.21 -5.15
C ALA A 76 14.99 4.87 -5.28
N MET A 77 14.12 5.82 -5.65
CA MET A 77 12.69 5.55 -5.82
C MET A 77 12.44 4.62 -7.02
N LYS A 78 13.10 4.89 -8.16
CA LYS A 78 12.99 4.06 -9.36
C LYS A 78 13.49 2.62 -9.13
N ALA A 79 14.54 2.47 -8.32
CA ALA A 79 15.12 1.17 -8.00
C ALA A 79 14.49 0.49 -6.77
N SER A 80 13.47 1.09 -6.15
CA SER A 80 12.97 0.61 -4.86
C SER A 80 12.22 -0.72 -4.93
N GLY A 81 11.67 -1.07 -6.10
CA GLY A 81 10.83 -2.26 -6.27
C GLY A 81 9.49 -2.20 -5.50
N ILE A 82 9.18 -1.07 -4.85
CA ILE A 82 7.98 -0.92 -4.02
C ILE A 82 6.75 -0.91 -4.92
N VAL A 83 5.73 -1.69 -4.56
CA VAL A 83 4.36 -1.51 -5.03
C VAL A 83 3.58 -0.85 -3.90
N TRP A 84 2.87 0.22 -4.21
CA TRP A 84 2.12 0.95 -3.18
C TRP A 84 0.88 0.18 -2.75
N ASP A 85 0.85 -0.20 -1.49
CA ASP A 85 -0.32 -0.71 -0.79
C ASP A 85 -0.44 0.02 0.55
N GLU A 86 -1.38 -0.38 1.41
CA GLU A 86 -1.56 0.26 2.71
C GLU A 86 -0.33 0.09 3.62
N GLU A 87 0.31 -1.08 3.60
CA GLU A 87 1.45 -1.38 4.46
C GLU A 87 2.71 -0.63 4.01
N THR A 88 3.06 -0.75 2.73
CA THR A 88 4.24 -0.11 2.15
C THR A 88 4.12 1.41 2.18
N LEU A 89 2.92 1.96 1.93
CA LEU A 89 2.67 3.40 2.04
C LEU A 89 2.79 3.86 3.50
N THR A 90 2.23 3.11 4.44
CA THR A 90 2.30 3.46 5.87
C THR A 90 3.76 3.45 6.35
N GLU A 91 4.53 2.43 6.01
CA GLU A 91 5.94 2.35 6.39
C GLU A 91 6.76 3.46 5.74
N TYR A 92 6.50 3.75 4.45
CA TYR A 92 7.14 4.85 3.75
C TYR A 92 6.87 6.21 4.43
N LEU A 93 5.62 6.47 4.82
CA LEU A 93 5.23 7.70 5.50
C LEU A 93 5.82 7.81 6.91
N ARG A 94 5.88 6.69 7.67
CA ARG A 94 6.52 6.64 8.99
C ARG A 94 7.99 7.03 8.91
N ARG A 95 8.74 6.48 7.95
CA ARG A 95 10.16 6.80 7.74
C ARG A 95 10.38 8.21 7.19
N ARG A 96 9.52 8.68 6.27
CA ARG A 96 9.63 10.03 5.68
C ARG A 96 9.37 11.14 6.68
N ARG A 97 8.56 10.92 7.71
CA ARG A 97 8.38 11.88 8.81
C ARG A 97 9.70 12.24 9.50
N ASN A 98 10.71 11.35 9.44
CA ASN A 98 12.04 11.58 10.01
C ASN A 98 13.03 12.24 9.02
N ILE A 99 12.64 12.49 7.76
CA ILE A 99 13.54 13.01 6.73
C ILE A 99 13.84 14.51 6.86
N SER A 100 13.12 15.25 7.72
CA SER A 100 13.52 16.59 8.14
C SER A 100 14.72 16.60 9.11
N ARG A 101 15.15 15.43 9.61
CA ARG A 101 16.30 15.31 10.53
C ARG A 101 17.35 14.25 10.20
N ALA A 102 17.14 13.31 9.27
CA ALA A 102 18.14 12.27 9.02
C ALA A 102 18.29 11.89 7.54
N ARG A 103 19.56 11.69 7.18
CA ARG A 103 20.13 11.50 5.84
C ARG A 103 19.46 10.36 5.06
N ARG A 104 19.34 10.60 3.74
CA ARG A 104 19.41 9.66 2.61
C ARG A 104 19.15 8.20 2.96
N TRP A 105 18.03 7.66 2.45
CA TRP A 105 17.77 6.23 2.19
C TRP A 105 19.09 5.42 2.14
N ARG A 106 19.52 4.86 3.27
CA ARG A 106 20.58 3.86 3.33
C ARG A 106 19.84 2.55 3.42
N LEU A 107 19.94 1.80 2.34
CA LEU A 107 19.44 0.46 2.15
C LEU A 107 19.83 -0.37 3.39
N SER A 108 18.82 -0.88 4.10
CA SER A 108 18.98 -2.10 4.89
C SER A 108 18.56 -3.24 3.97
N VAL A 109 19.42 -3.52 3.00
CA VAL A 109 19.75 -4.83 2.46
C VAL A 109 21.26 -4.91 2.40
#